data_AF-A0A956RC39-F1
#
_entry.id   AF-A0A956RC39-F1
#
_cell.length_a   1.000
_cell.length_b   1.000
_cell.length_c   1.000
_cell.angle_alpha   90.00
_cell.angle_beta   90.00
_cell.angle_gamma   90.00
#
_symmetry.space_group_name_H-M   'P 1'
#
loop_
_entity.id
_entity.type
_entity.pdbx_description
1 polymer ?
#
loop_
_entity_poly.entity_id
_entity_poly.type
_entity_poly.pdbx_seq_one_letter_code
_entity_poly.pdbx_strand_id
1 'polypeptide(L)'
;MSTVWPELEPLLGRVQKPARYIGCEDGARIPEHGPGRVSWLLLYPDTYEVGLPNQGLQILYELLNERPDAAAERSYAPWTDLEELLREHGVPLFSLE
;
A
#
# COMPACT_ATOMS: atom_id res chain seq x y z
N MET A 1 0.45 -13.57 -4.75
CA MET A 1 0.70 -12.95 -3.43
C MET A 1 -0.46 -13.26 -2.52
N SER A 2 -0.25 -13.32 -1.20
CA SER A 2 -1.32 -13.52 -0.21
C SER A 2 -1.85 -12.17 0.26
N THR A 3 -3.16 -12.07 0.49
CA THR A 3 -3.79 -10.88 1.08
C THR A 3 -3.69 -10.90 2.61
N VAL A 4 -3.58 -9.72 3.22
CA VAL A 4 -3.69 -9.52 4.69
C VAL A 4 -5.08 -9.03 5.11
N TRP A 5 -6.01 -8.93 4.16
CA TRP A 5 -7.34 -8.35 4.38
C TRP A 5 -8.12 -9.04 5.51
N PRO A 6 -8.16 -10.38 5.62
CA PRO A 6 -8.89 -11.05 6.70
C PRO A 6 -8.42 -10.66 8.11
N GLU A 7 -7.12 -10.38 8.27
CA GLU A 7 -6.52 -9.94 9.53
C GLU A 7 -6.65 -8.42 9.73
N LEU A 8 -6.59 -7.63 8.65
CA LEU A 8 -6.64 -6.16 8.69
C LEU A 8 -8.07 -5.64 8.92
N GLU A 9 -9.06 -6.15 8.19
CA GLU A 9 -10.44 -5.64 8.18
C GLU A 9 -11.05 -5.49 9.59
N PRO A 10 -10.91 -6.45 10.52
CA PRO A 10 -11.42 -6.31 11.89
C PRO A 10 -10.75 -5.18 12.69
N LEU A 11 -9.50 -4.83 12.35
CA LEU A 11 -8.73 -3.78 13.02
C LEU A 11 -9.15 -2.37 12.57
N LEU A 12 -9.71 -2.23 11.36
CA LEU A 12 -10.10 -0.93 10.79
C LEU A 12 -11.18 -0.22 11.62
N GLY A 13 -12.03 -0.97 12.32
CA GLY A 13 -13.02 -0.38 13.24
C GLY A 13 -12.42 0.25 14.50
N ARG A 14 -11.12 0.06 14.75
CA ARG A 14 -10.41 0.51 15.97
C ARG A 14 -9.50 1.72 15.74
N VAL A 15 -9.40 2.22 14.50
CA VAL A 15 -8.48 3.31 14.13
C VAL A 15 -9.25 4.57 13.73
N GLN A 16 -8.58 5.73 13.82
CA GLN A 16 -9.24 7.03 13.60
C GLN A 16 -9.65 7.26 12.15
N LYS A 17 -8.84 6.80 11.18
CA LYS A 17 -9.06 7.00 9.74
C LYS A 17 -8.91 5.70 8.96
N PRO A 18 -9.89 4.78 9.01
CA PRO A 18 -9.80 3.48 8.34
C PRO A 18 -9.66 3.59 6.81
N ALA A 19 -10.23 4.65 6.21
CA ALA A 19 -10.16 4.89 4.77
C ALA A 19 -8.71 5.04 4.23
N ARG A 20 -7.71 5.28 5.09
CA ARG A 20 -6.29 5.29 4.70
C ARG A 20 -5.78 3.92 4.22
N TYR A 21 -6.48 2.84 4.56
CA TYR A 21 -5.95 1.48 4.51
C TYR A 21 -6.77 0.52 3.63
N ILE A 22 -7.85 1.00 3.01
CA ILE A 22 -8.77 0.18 2.23
C ILE A 22 -8.42 0.09 0.74
N GLY A 23 -7.43 0.86 0.28
CA GLY A 23 -7.07 0.96 -1.14
C GLY A 23 -8.12 1.71 -1.98
N CYS A 24 -8.25 1.32 -3.25
CA CYS A 24 -9.18 1.89 -4.24
C CYS A 24 -8.91 3.37 -4.60
N GLU A 25 -7.64 3.78 -4.60
CA GLU A 25 -7.25 5.11 -5.08
C GLU A 25 -7.58 5.27 -6.57
N ASP A 26 -8.12 6.43 -6.95
CA ASP A 26 -8.36 6.74 -8.36
C ASP A 26 -7.04 6.80 -9.13
N GLY A 27 -6.97 6.09 -10.26
CA GLY A 27 -5.72 5.90 -11.02
C GLY A 27 -4.82 4.76 -10.54
N ALA A 28 -5.16 4.06 -9.44
CA ALA A 28 -4.46 2.85 -9.07
C ALA A 28 -4.65 1.75 -10.12
N ARG A 29 -3.56 1.09 -10.51
CA ARG A 29 -3.58 -0.06 -11.42
C ARG A 29 -3.63 -1.34 -10.60
N ILE A 30 -4.45 -2.30 -11.03
CA ILE A 30 -4.40 -3.66 -10.48
C ILE A 30 -3.05 -4.26 -10.90
N PRO A 31 -2.17 -4.63 -9.96
CA PRO A 31 -0.82 -5.03 -10.29
C PRO A 31 -0.78 -6.44 -10.89
N GLU A 32 -0.14 -6.59 -12.06
CA GLU A 32 0.03 -7.86 -12.75
C GLU A 32 1.36 -8.56 -12.41
N HIS A 33 1.40 -9.20 -11.24
CA HIS A 33 2.57 -9.99 -10.85
C HIS A 33 2.66 -11.31 -11.65
N GLY A 34 3.88 -11.76 -11.93
CA GLY A 34 4.09 -13.04 -12.60
C GLY A 34 5.54 -13.31 -13.01
N PRO A 35 5.81 -14.50 -13.57
CA PRO A 35 7.13 -14.85 -14.09
C PRO A 35 7.63 -13.81 -15.11
N GLY A 36 8.90 -13.42 -14.99
CA GLY A 36 9.51 -12.45 -15.90
C GLY A 36 9.23 -10.98 -15.56
N ARG A 37 8.55 -10.70 -14.44
CA ARG A 37 8.36 -9.34 -13.92
C ARG A 37 9.00 -9.14 -12.56
N VAL A 38 9.52 -7.95 -12.32
CA VAL A 38 10.01 -7.51 -11.00
C VAL A 38 8.86 -6.86 -10.25
N SER A 39 8.56 -7.36 -9.05
CA SER A 39 7.60 -6.73 -8.14
C SER A 39 8.29 -5.64 -7.32
N TRP A 40 7.72 -4.44 -7.35
CA TRP A 40 8.19 -3.28 -6.60
C TRP A 40 7.12 -2.86 -5.59
N LEU A 41 7.56 -2.49 -4.39
CA LEU A 41 6.74 -1.80 -3.41
C LEU A 41 7.40 -0.46 -3.10
N LEU A 42 6.73 0.64 -3.45
CA LEU A 42 7.18 1.98 -3.15
C LEU A 42 6.62 2.41 -1.80
N LEU A 43 7.51 2.58 -0.82
CA LEU A 43 7.13 3.01 0.51
C LEU A 43 7.34 4.52 0.68
N TYR A 44 6.27 5.22 1.04
CA TYR A 44 6.38 6.59 1.53
C TYR A 44 6.50 6.60 3.05
N PRO A 45 7.51 7.26 3.64
CA PRO A 45 7.79 7.20 5.08
C PRO A 45 6.88 8.14 5.90
N ASP A 46 5.62 8.30 5.50
CA ASP A 46 4.60 9.09 6.19
C ASP A 46 3.22 8.53 5.84
N THR A 47 2.19 9.06 6.49
CA THR A 47 0.78 8.76 6.29
C THR A 47 0.33 8.94 4.84
N TYR A 48 -0.73 8.21 4.49
CA TYR A 48 -1.37 8.27 3.17
C TYR A 48 -1.67 9.71 2.70
N GLU A 49 -2.18 10.58 3.58
CA GLU A 49 -2.55 11.95 3.18
C GLU A 49 -1.33 12.82 2.82
N VAL A 50 -0.16 12.52 3.40
CA VAL A 50 1.09 13.24 3.12
C VAL A 50 1.79 12.63 1.90
N GLY A 51 1.72 11.30 1.74
CA GLY A 51 2.37 10.61 0.64
C GLY A 51 1.62 10.67 -0.69
N LEU A 52 0.28 10.63 -0.66
CA LEU A 52 -0.57 10.68 -1.86
C LEU A 52 -0.24 11.86 -2.80
N PRO A 53 -0.13 13.12 -2.32
CA PRO A 53 0.19 14.26 -3.19
C PRO A 53 1.69 14.35 -3.56
N ASN A 54 2.52 13.37 -3.20
CA ASN A 54 3.94 13.39 -3.53
C ASN A 54 4.16 13.09 -5.02
N GLN A 55 4.48 14.12 -5.81
CA GLN A 55 4.71 13.99 -7.25
C GLN A 55 5.85 13.03 -7.59
N GLY A 56 6.91 12.96 -6.77
CA GLY A 56 8.02 12.05 -7.00
C GLY A 56 7.58 10.58 -6.91
N LEU A 57 6.76 10.25 -5.90
CA LEU A 57 6.18 8.92 -5.74
C LEU A 57 5.29 8.55 -6.93
N GLN A 58 4.44 9.47 -7.38
CA GLN A 58 3.55 9.24 -8.53
C GLN A 58 4.34 9.01 -9.81
N ILE A 59 5.35 9.84 -10.10
CA ILE A 59 6.21 9.67 -11.29
C ILE A 59 6.94 8.33 -11.26
N LEU A 60 7.50 7.93 -10.11
CA LEU A 60 8.19 6.65 -9.99
C LEU A 60 7.23 5.46 -10.17
N TYR A 61 6.04 5.54 -9.58
CA TYR A 61 4.99 4.54 -9.71
C TYR A 61 4.58 4.36 -11.18
N GLU A 62 4.32 5.46 -11.89
CA GLU A 62 3.96 5.46 -13.31
C GLU A 62 5.09 4.87 -14.16
N LEU A 63 6.32 5.36 -14.01
CA LEU A 63 7.47 4.89 -14.79
C LEU A 63 7.74 3.40 -14.60
N LEU A 64 7.55 2.86 -13.39
CA LEU A 64 7.70 1.43 -13.15
C LEU A 64 6.55 0.62 -13.79
N ASN A 65 5.30 1.09 -13.65
CA ASN A 65 4.12 0.40 -14.17
C ASN A 65 3.93 0.57 -15.70
N GLU A 66 4.69 1.43 -16.37
CA GLU A 66 4.78 1.49 -17.83
C GLU A 66 5.70 0.43 -18.43
N ARG A 67 6.57 -0.18 -17.62
CA ARG A 67 7.49 -1.20 -18.10
C ARG A 67 6.80 -2.56 -18.21
N PRO A 68 7.03 -3.32 -19.29
CA PRO A 68 6.44 -4.64 -19.46
C PRO A 68 6.99 -5.70 -18.46
N ASP A 69 8.16 -5.44 -17.89
CA ASP A 69 8.92 -6.32 -17.00
C ASP A 69 8.80 -5.95 -15.51
N ALA A 70 7.84 -5.10 -15.13
CA ALA A 70 7.65 -4.69 -13.74
C ALA A 70 6.18 -4.54 -13.36
N ALA A 71 5.91 -4.65 -12.06
CA ALA A 71 4.65 -4.27 -11.43
C ALA A 71 4.99 -3.54 -10.13
N ALA A 72 4.50 -2.31 -9.98
CA ALA A 72 4.75 -1.50 -8.80
C ALA A 72 3.45 -1.23 -8.04
N GLU A 73 3.57 -1.32 -6.74
CA GLU A 73 2.56 -1.03 -5.73
C GLU A 73 3.09 0.05 -4.79
N ARG A 74 2.21 0.60 -3.94
CA ARG A 74 2.52 1.66 -2.98
C ARG A 74 2.10 1.24 -1.58
N SER A 75 2.87 1.70 -0.61
CA SER A 75 2.53 1.59 0.80
C SER A 75 2.95 2.87 1.51
N TYR A 76 2.29 3.14 2.62
CA TYR A 76 2.48 4.34 3.42
C TYR A 76 2.71 3.92 4.87
N ALA A 77 3.40 4.75 5.64
CA ALA A 77 3.54 4.49 7.06
C ALA A 77 2.15 4.49 7.71
N PRO A 78 1.76 3.43 8.45
CA PRO A 78 0.52 3.45 9.20
C PRO A 78 0.60 4.54 10.27
N TRP A 79 -0.55 5.14 10.61
CA TRP A 79 -0.61 5.99 11.79
C TRP A 79 -0.39 5.15 13.05
N THR A 80 0.02 5.79 14.15
CA THR A 80 0.43 5.09 15.39
C THR A 80 -0.66 4.17 15.94
N ASP A 81 -1.94 4.52 15.74
CA ASP A 81 -3.08 3.68 16.15
C ASP A 81 -3.14 2.35 15.40
N LEU A 82 -2.98 2.36 14.07
CA LEU A 82 -2.90 1.13 13.29
C LEU A 82 -1.57 0.43 13.51
N GLU A 83 -0.45 1.16 13.59
CA GLU A 83 0.89 0.57 13.81
C GLU A 83 0.92 -0.35 15.04
N GLU A 84 0.38 0.14 16.17
CA GLU A 84 0.29 -0.63 17.41
C GLU A 84 -0.54 -1.91 17.21
N LEU A 85 -1.68 -1.82 16.52
CA LEU A 85 -2.54 -2.96 16.24
C LEU A 85 -1.87 -3.98 15.32
N LEU A 86 -1.15 -3.53 14.27
CA LEU A 86 -0.41 -4.42 13.37
C LEU A 86 0.65 -5.21 14.15
N ARG A 87 1.38 -4.54 15.05
CA ARG A 87 2.37 -5.19 15.91
C ARG A 87 1.75 -6.17 16.90
N GLU A 88 0.66 -5.77 17.55
CA GLU A 88 -0.07 -6.61 18.53
C GLU A 88 -0.60 -7.90 17.90
N HIS A 89 -1.12 -7.81 16.67
CA HIS A 89 -1.77 -8.93 15.98
C HIS A 89 -0.85 -9.66 14.99
N GLY A 90 0.42 -9.24 14.88
CA GLY A 90 1.39 -9.84 13.96
C GLY A 90 1.05 -9.65 12.48
N VAL A 91 0.29 -8.61 12.14
CA VAL A 91 -0.06 -8.29 10.75
C VAL A 91 1.12 -7.57 10.10
N PRO A 92 1.67 -8.06 8.98
CA PRO A 92 2.78 -7.41 8.32
C PRO A 92 2.32 -6.10 7.64
N LEU A 93 3.28 -5.24 7.33
CA LEU A 93 3.02 -4.10 6.46
C LEU A 93 2.55 -4.59 5.08
N PHE A 94 1.64 -3.84 4.47
CA PHE A 94 0.93 -4.24 3.26
C PHE A 94 0.90 -3.12 2.21
N SER A 95 0.67 -3.54 0.97
CA SER A 95 0.36 -2.68 -0.18
C SER A 95 -1.07 -2.13 -0.07
N LEU A 96 -1.34 -0.96 -0.64
CA LEU A 96 -2.70 -0.42 -0.77
C LEU A 96 -3.38 -0.77 -2.10
N GLU A 97 -2.70 -1.49 -2.99
CA GLU A 97 -3.21 -1.99 -4.27
C GLU A 97 -3.70 -3.46 -4.23
#